data_AF-M8C501-F1
#
_entry.id   AF-M8C501-F1
#
_cell.length_a   1.000
_cell.length_b   1.000
_cell.length_c   1.000
_cell.angle_alpha   90.00
_cell.angle_beta   90.00
_cell.angle_gamma   90.00
#
_symmetry.space_group_name_H-M   'P 1'
#
loop_
_entity.id
_entity.type
_entity.pdbx_description
1 polymer ?
#
loop_
_entity_poly.entity_id
_entity_poly.type
_entity_poly.pdbx_seq_one_letter_code
_entity_poly.pdbx_strand_id
1 'polypeptide(L)'
;MPRVEIVAGRHARGVHELIAEAAGAIASGTRLVPAQSGLGGALLLKDGRSGEHVAVIKPLDDATSSPSTNGGGGYESKAVLREVAAYLLDHDGFASVAPTALIKISRPEMETTVASIQRFVAHHYDAGELGPSRFSVTSVHRVGILDVRLLNIDRHAGNILVKNPPTSGCAVDGSTSAAPLELVPIDHGLCLPEKLDDPYFEWLHWPQSSRPFSGAELDYIASLDPFKDAEMLREELPSLTEPAIRILTVCTVFLQRAAAAGLCLADIGDMMTREFSSAEEGLSALEALCKKAVDSIDTQSPKRVSFGVLGGEEWVAFMEKFEQLLPPAFEDKKRGAGVALN
;
A
#
# COMPACT_ATOMS: atom_id res chain seq x y z
N MET A 1 25.91 24.03 3.68
CA MET A 1 25.49 22.84 2.91
C MET A 1 24.13 22.37 3.43
N PRO A 2 23.26 21.81 2.57
CA PRO A 2 22.02 21.18 3.03
C PRO A 2 22.33 20.05 4.00
N ARG A 3 21.56 19.95 5.09
CA ARG A 3 21.59 18.84 6.05
C ARG A 3 20.37 17.96 5.82
N VAL A 4 20.57 16.65 5.71
CA VAL A 4 19.51 15.65 5.61
C VAL A 4 19.45 14.85 6.90
N GLU A 5 18.27 14.74 7.47
CA GLU A 5 17.99 13.96 8.68
C GLU A 5 16.89 12.94 8.38
N ILE A 6 17.07 11.70 8.85
CA ILE A 6 16.01 10.68 8.80
C ILE A 6 15.06 10.91 9.97
N VAL A 7 13.81 11.23 9.65
CA VAL A 7 12.72 11.48 10.61
C VAL A 7 12.03 10.17 10.99
N ALA A 8 11.78 9.29 10.00
CA ALA A 8 11.13 7.99 10.20
C ALA A 8 11.75 6.93 9.27
N GLY A 9 11.76 5.67 9.72
CA GLY A 9 12.35 4.54 9.00
C GLY A 9 13.85 4.37 9.20
N ARG A 10 14.42 4.98 10.25
CA ARG A 10 15.86 4.92 10.55
C ARG A 10 16.39 3.49 10.68
N HIS A 11 15.64 2.62 11.35
CA HIS A 11 16.03 1.23 11.59
C HIS A 11 15.62 0.28 10.46
N ALA A 12 14.91 0.79 9.44
CA ALA A 12 14.43 -0.03 8.35
C ALA A 12 15.57 -0.38 7.39
N ARG A 13 15.53 -1.61 6.86
CA ARG A 13 16.58 -2.17 5.99
C ARG A 13 16.87 -1.24 4.80
N GLY A 14 18.12 -1.13 4.37
CA GLY A 14 18.48 -0.39 3.15
C GLY A 14 18.27 1.14 3.18
N VAL A 15 17.66 1.72 4.23
CA VAL A 15 17.43 3.17 4.33
C VAL A 15 18.76 3.91 4.49
N HIS A 16 19.65 3.45 5.36
CA HIS A 16 20.96 4.10 5.53
C HIS A 16 21.80 4.08 4.25
N GLU A 17 21.75 2.99 3.48
CA GLU A 17 22.40 2.88 2.17
C GLU A 17 21.80 3.85 1.16
N LEU A 18 20.46 3.90 1.07
CA LEU A 18 19.74 4.85 0.22
C LEU A 18 20.14 6.31 0.53
N ILE A 19 20.18 6.68 1.82
CA ILE A 19 20.55 8.04 2.23
C ILE A 19 22.02 8.34 1.91
N ALA A 20 22.92 7.38 2.10
CA ALA A 20 24.34 7.55 1.76
C ALA A 20 24.55 7.74 0.24
N GLU A 21 23.88 6.93 -0.59
CA GLU A 21 23.90 7.05 -2.05
C GLU A 21 23.31 8.39 -2.51
N ALA A 22 22.16 8.78 -1.95
CA ALA A 22 21.52 10.06 -2.25
C ALA A 22 22.43 11.24 -1.88
N ALA A 23 23.10 11.18 -0.72
CA ALA A 23 24.06 12.21 -0.31
C ALA A 23 25.28 12.26 -1.25
N GLY A 24 25.79 11.10 -1.68
CA GLY A 24 26.87 11.00 -2.65
C GLY A 24 26.50 11.61 -4.01
N ALA A 25 25.30 11.29 -4.51
CA ALA A 25 24.75 11.87 -5.73
C ALA A 25 24.66 13.40 -5.64
N ILE A 26 24.06 13.94 -4.58
CA ILE A 26 23.95 15.39 -4.37
C ILE A 26 25.33 16.04 -4.29
N ALA A 27 26.30 15.44 -3.58
CA ALA A 27 27.66 15.96 -3.46
C ALA A 27 28.42 15.94 -4.80
N SER A 28 28.07 15.03 -5.72
CA SER A 28 28.65 14.96 -7.07
C SER A 28 28.12 16.02 -8.05
N GLY A 29 27.19 16.88 -7.60
CA GLY A 29 26.66 17.99 -8.38
C GLY A 29 25.40 17.65 -9.18
N THR A 30 24.67 16.58 -8.82
CA THR A 30 23.44 16.23 -9.53
C THR A 30 22.32 17.26 -9.32
N ARG A 31 21.39 17.30 -10.29
CA ARG A 31 20.11 18.02 -10.22
C ARG A 31 18.97 17.06 -9.93
N LEU A 32 18.05 17.50 -9.07
CA LEU A 32 16.71 16.93 -8.99
C LEU A 32 15.98 17.29 -10.28
N VAL A 33 15.36 16.31 -10.93
CA VAL A 33 14.54 16.53 -12.12
C VAL A 33 13.10 16.15 -11.83
N PRO A 34 12.09 16.93 -12.26
CA PRO A 34 10.72 16.48 -12.17
C PRO A 34 10.52 15.15 -12.89
N ALA A 35 9.77 14.24 -12.28
CA ALA A 35 9.30 13.05 -12.98
C ALA A 35 8.45 13.47 -14.19
N GLN A 36 8.65 12.81 -15.34
CA GLN A 36 7.96 13.16 -16.58
C GLN A 36 6.51 12.66 -16.64
N SER A 37 6.15 11.72 -15.76
CA SER A 37 4.83 11.11 -15.62
C SER A 37 4.49 10.98 -14.12
N GLY A 38 3.19 10.98 -13.79
CA GLY A 38 2.67 10.88 -12.42
C GLY A 38 2.07 12.19 -11.89
N LEU A 39 1.06 12.07 -11.03
CA LEU A 39 0.48 13.16 -10.26
C LEU A 39 1.31 13.34 -8.96
N GLY A 40 1.55 14.58 -8.51
CA GLY A 40 2.12 14.82 -7.16
C GLY A 40 3.56 15.30 -7.06
N GLY A 41 4.11 15.97 -8.09
CA GLY A 41 5.34 16.76 -7.93
C GLY A 41 6.62 15.97 -7.59
N ALA A 42 6.63 14.66 -7.88
CA ALA A 42 7.77 13.79 -7.61
C ALA A 42 9.06 14.25 -8.32
N LEU A 43 10.17 14.17 -7.60
CA LEU A 43 11.49 14.56 -8.07
C LEU A 43 12.40 13.33 -8.15
N LEU A 44 13.05 13.12 -9.29
CA LEU A 44 14.05 12.08 -9.47
C LEU A 44 15.43 12.63 -9.13
N LEU A 45 16.13 11.93 -8.23
CA LEU A 45 17.53 12.13 -7.97
C LEU A 45 18.34 11.23 -8.89
N LYS A 46 19.23 11.83 -9.67
CA LYS A 46 20.21 11.10 -10.50
C LYS A 46 21.56 11.05 -9.81
N ASP A 47 22.40 10.09 -10.16
CA ASP A 47 23.83 10.18 -9.91
C ASP A 47 24.49 10.99 -11.04
N GLY A 48 25.30 11.99 -10.67
CA GLY A 48 25.92 12.90 -11.62
C GLY A 48 26.99 12.24 -12.48
N ARG A 49 27.53 11.10 -12.06
CA ARG A 49 28.58 10.37 -12.78
C ARG A 49 28.02 9.35 -13.76
N SER A 50 27.12 8.49 -13.30
CA SER A 50 26.51 7.44 -14.13
C SER A 50 25.31 7.93 -14.95
N GLY A 51 24.62 8.99 -14.49
CA GLY A 51 23.34 9.42 -15.05
C GLY A 51 22.15 8.55 -14.64
N GLU A 52 22.38 7.49 -13.84
CA GLU A 52 21.34 6.59 -13.36
C GLU A 52 20.46 7.25 -12.29
N HIS A 53 19.21 6.82 -12.19
CA HIS A 53 18.30 7.26 -11.13
C HIS A 53 18.61 6.53 -9.82
N VAL A 54 18.71 7.28 -8.73
CA VAL A 54 19.03 6.78 -7.39
C VAL A 54 17.77 6.71 -6.52
N ALA A 55 16.97 7.77 -6.53
CA ALA A 55 15.81 7.90 -5.64
C ALA A 55 14.69 8.74 -6.26
N VAL A 56 13.48 8.48 -5.80
CA VAL A 56 12.29 9.32 -5.97
C VAL A 56 12.07 10.09 -4.67
N ILE A 57 11.93 11.40 -4.76
CA ILE A 57 11.68 12.29 -3.62
C ILE A 57 10.35 12.99 -3.84
N LYS A 58 9.40 12.82 -2.90
CA LYS A 58 8.12 13.52 -2.90
C LYS A 58 8.10 14.48 -1.71
N PRO A 59 8.18 15.81 -1.93
CA PRO A 59 8.02 16.78 -0.84
C PRO A 59 6.67 16.60 -0.15
N LEU A 60 6.62 16.86 1.15
CA LEU A 60 5.37 17.06 1.85
C LEU A 60 4.76 18.35 1.29
N ASP A 61 3.60 18.26 0.66
CA ASP A 61 2.85 19.45 0.24
C ASP A 61 2.44 20.24 1.48
N ASP A 62 3.02 21.43 1.67
CA ASP A 62 2.41 22.43 2.53
C ASP A 62 1.07 22.80 1.88
N ALA A 63 -0.04 22.57 2.59
CA ALA A 63 -1.42 22.72 2.12
C ALA A 63 -1.83 24.17 1.74
N THR A 64 -0.98 24.92 1.05
CA THR A 64 -1.17 26.32 0.68
C THR A 64 -1.29 26.56 -0.82
N SER A 65 -1.00 25.59 -1.70
CA SER A 65 -0.97 25.83 -3.16
C SER A 65 -2.16 25.32 -3.97
N SER A 66 -3.12 24.58 -3.39
CA SER A 66 -4.31 24.13 -4.12
C SER A 66 -5.55 24.14 -3.23
N PRO A 67 -6.50 25.08 -3.40
CA PRO A 67 -7.80 24.97 -2.75
C PRO A 67 -8.57 23.83 -3.42
N SER A 68 -8.55 22.62 -2.84
CA SER A 68 -9.43 21.54 -3.28
C SER A 68 -10.88 21.97 -3.02
N THR A 69 -11.68 22.13 -4.06
CA THR A 69 -13.05 22.67 -3.98
C THR A 69 -14.09 21.69 -3.43
N ASN A 70 -13.71 20.49 -3.00
CA ASN A 70 -14.63 19.46 -2.49
C ASN A 70 -14.07 18.79 -1.23
N GLY A 71 -14.04 19.47 -0.08
CA GLY A 71 -13.98 18.85 1.27
C GLY A 71 -12.89 17.82 1.61
N GLY A 72 -11.91 17.59 0.74
CA GLY A 72 -10.93 16.49 0.81
C GLY A 72 -9.52 16.87 1.25
N GLY A 73 -9.31 18.13 1.68
CA GLY A 73 -7.99 18.75 1.90
C GLY A 73 -7.09 18.18 3.01
N GLY A 74 -7.37 16.98 3.54
CA GLY A 74 -6.53 16.31 4.54
C GLY A 74 -5.82 15.04 4.02
N TYR A 75 -6.28 14.47 2.90
CA TYR A 75 -5.81 13.16 2.42
C TYR A 75 -4.49 13.27 1.65
N GLU A 76 -4.40 14.23 0.72
CA GLU A 76 -3.22 14.45 -0.13
C GLU A 76 -2.02 14.99 0.67
N SER A 77 -2.27 15.80 1.70
CA SER A 77 -1.23 16.41 2.54
C SER A 77 -0.47 15.41 3.43
N LYS A 78 -0.85 14.12 3.44
CA LYS A 78 -0.18 13.05 4.21
C LYS A 78 0.37 11.92 3.35
N ALA A 79 0.35 12.08 2.02
CA ALA A 79 0.82 11.06 1.08
C ALA A 79 2.25 10.56 1.43
N VAL A 80 3.16 11.46 1.78
CA VAL A 80 4.54 11.10 2.14
C VAL A 80 4.64 10.20 3.38
N LEU A 81 3.72 10.32 4.35
CA LEU A 81 3.69 9.46 5.52
C LEU A 81 3.27 8.04 5.15
N ARG A 82 2.33 7.93 4.20
CA ARG A 82 1.77 6.65 3.74
C ARG A 82 2.76 5.86 2.88
N GLU A 83 3.56 6.54 2.08
CA GLU A 83 4.70 5.94 1.39
C GLU A 83 5.67 5.25 2.38
N VAL A 84 5.96 5.92 3.49
CA VAL A 84 6.85 5.38 4.53
C VAL A 84 6.15 4.26 5.30
N ALA A 85 4.87 4.42 5.65
CA ALA A 85 4.09 3.39 6.31
C ALA A 85 4.04 2.10 5.48
N ALA A 86 3.80 2.19 4.16
CA ALA A 86 3.77 1.03 3.27
C ALA A 86 5.08 0.25 3.29
N TYR A 87 6.23 0.94 3.31
CA TYR A 87 7.53 0.29 3.43
C TYR A 87 7.76 -0.35 4.81
N LEU A 88 7.40 0.34 5.89
CA LEU A 88 7.54 -0.20 7.25
C LEU A 88 6.65 -1.41 7.48
N LEU A 89 5.49 -1.47 6.83
CA LEU A 89 4.55 -2.58 6.90
C LEU A 89 4.90 -3.72 5.94
N ASP A 90 5.83 -3.54 5.01
CA ASP A 90 6.34 -4.60 4.15
C ASP A 90 7.40 -5.46 4.89
N HIS A 91 6.92 -6.26 5.86
CA HIS A 91 7.77 -7.12 6.68
C HIS A 91 8.66 -8.01 5.81
N ASP A 92 9.97 -7.99 6.11
CA ASP A 92 11.02 -8.71 5.37
C ASP A 92 11.12 -8.40 3.86
N GLY A 93 10.46 -7.35 3.38
CA GLY A 93 10.39 -7.01 1.96
C GLY A 93 9.53 -8.00 1.15
N PHE A 94 8.52 -8.60 1.78
CA PHE A 94 7.65 -9.61 1.18
C PHE A 94 6.95 -9.13 -0.10
N ALA A 95 6.41 -7.91 -0.09
CA ALA A 95 5.79 -7.24 -1.23
C ALA A 95 6.78 -6.55 -2.16
N SER A 96 8.06 -6.48 -1.78
CA SER A 96 9.13 -5.82 -2.51
C SER A 96 8.98 -4.29 -2.61
N VAL A 97 8.35 -3.64 -1.63
CA VAL A 97 8.37 -2.18 -1.52
C VAL A 97 9.81 -1.72 -1.36
N ALA A 98 10.24 -0.80 -2.22
CA ALA A 98 11.61 -0.31 -2.19
C ALA A 98 11.88 0.48 -0.90
N PRO A 99 13.13 0.49 -0.38
CA PRO A 99 13.50 1.26 0.80
C PRO A 99 12.96 2.69 0.75
N THR A 100 12.15 3.05 1.74
CA THR A 100 11.46 4.34 1.80
C THR A 100 11.60 4.94 3.20
N ALA A 101 11.91 6.22 3.28
CA ALA A 101 12.08 6.92 4.56
C ALA A 101 11.48 8.32 4.53
N LEU A 102 11.10 8.82 5.70
CA LEU A 102 10.76 10.23 5.86
C LEU A 102 12.04 10.99 6.17
N ILE A 103 12.32 12.03 5.38
CA ILE A 103 13.51 12.87 5.56
C ILE A 103 13.14 14.32 5.78
N LYS A 104 14.03 15.00 6.50
CA LYS A 104 14.00 16.44 6.74
C LYS A 104 15.23 17.07 6.10
N ILE A 105 15.02 18.03 5.23
CA ILE A 105 16.06 18.74 4.49
C ILE A 105 16.13 20.17 4.99
N SER A 106 17.21 20.52 5.68
CA SER A 106 17.47 21.88 6.17
C SER A 106 18.56 22.56 5.36
N ARG A 107 18.30 23.80 4.92
CA ARG A 107 19.26 24.64 4.18
C ARG A 107 19.45 25.97 4.93
N PRO A 108 20.66 26.56 4.92
CA PRO A 108 20.85 27.92 5.42
C PRO A 108 19.89 28.87 4.68
N GLU A 109 19.17 29.71 5.44
CA GLU A 109 18.30 30.78 4.90
C GLU A 109 17.06 30.31 4.10
N MET A 110 16.69 29.02 4.16
CA MET A 110 15.45 28.49 3.60
C MET A 110 14.64 27.73 4.64
N GLU A 111 13.33 27.65 4.44
CA GLU A 111 12.46 26.79 5.22
C GLU A 111 12.87 25.32 5.08
N THR A 112 12.61 24.57 6.15
CA THR A 112 12.92 23.15 6.16
C THR A 112 11.84 22.37 5.44
N THR A 113 12.25 21.56 4.47
CA THR A 113 11.35 20.70 3.70
C THR A 113 11.32 19.30 4.31
N VAL A 114 10.13 18.77 4.57
CA VAL A 114 9.92 17.34 4.85
C VAL A 114 9.58 16.66 3.53
N ALA A 115 10.06 15.44 3.30
CA ALA A 115 9.79 14.68 2.09
C ALA A 115 9.86 13.17 2.37
N SER A 116 9.15 12.37 1.58
CA SER A 116 9.51 10.95 1.46
C SER A 116 10.66 10.82 0.46
N ILE A 117 11.58 9.90 0.74
CA ILE A 117 12.59 9.43 -0.20
C ILE A 117 12.43 7.92 -0.36
N GLN A 118 12.25 7.47 -1.60
CA GLN A 118 12.14 6.06 -1.96
C GLN A 118 13.27 5.71 -2.92
N ARG A 119 13.89 4.54 -2.73
CA ARG A 119 14.90 4.02 -3.66
C ARG A 119 14.26 3.85 -5.04
N PHE A 120 14.92 4.37 -6.08
CA PHE A 120 14.47 4.17 -7.44
C PHE A 120 14.65 2.70 -7.84
N VAL A 121 13.61 2.11 -8.40
CA VAL A 121 13.63 0.73 -8.90
C VAL A 121 13.79 0.79 -10.41
N ALA A 122 14.92 0.30 -10.92
CA ALA A 122 15.14 0.23 -12.36
C ALA A 122 14.16 -0.76 -13.02
N HIS A 123 13.39 -0.25 -13.99
CA HIS A 123 12.36 -0.98 -14.71
C HIS A 123 12.30 -0.50 -16.16
N HIS A 124 11.76 -1.33 -17.05
CA HIS A 124 11.44 -0.93 -18.43
C HIS A 124 9.94 -0.74 -18.65
N TYR A 125 9.11 -1.41 -17.85
CA TYR A 125 7.67 -1.46 -18.01
C TYR A 125 6.97 -1.34 -16.66
N ASP A 126 5.81 -0.71 -16.65
CA ASP A 126 4.80 -0.96 -15.64
C ASP A 126 3.88 -2.12 -16.05
N ALA A 127 2.98 -2.53 -15.15
CA ALA A 127 2.09 -3.63 -15.38
C ALA A 127 0.99 -3.32 -16.41
N GLY A 128 0.71 -2.04 -16.72
CA GLY A 128 -0.26 -1.63 -17.72
C GLY A 128 0.25 -1.79 -19.15
N GLU A 129 1.57 -1.77 -19.34
CA GLU A 129 2.21 -2.00 -20.64
C GLU A 129 2.30 -3.48 -21.02
N LEU A 130 2.11 -4.40 -20.06
CA LEU A 130 2.21 -5.85 -20.26
C LEU A 130 0.89 -6.54 -19.90
N GLY A 131 0.58 -7.66 -20.57
CA GLY A 131 -0.60 -8.46 -20.22
C GLY A 131 -0.40 -9.24 -18.91
N PRO A 132 -1.42 -9.36 -18.05
CA PRO A 132 -1.29 -9.99 -16.74
C PRO A 132 -0.84 -11.45 -16.81
N SER A 133 -1.07 -12.17 -17.92
CA SER A 133 -0.61 -13.54 -18.12
C SER A 133 0.92 -13.75 -18.02
N ARG A 134 1.70 -12.66 -18.02
CA ARG A 134 3.17 -12.68 -17.88
C ARG A 134 3.64 -12.60 -16.43
N PHE A 135 2.77 -12.22 -15.49
CA PHE A 135 3.15 -11.96 -14.10
C PHE A 135 3.08 -13.22 -13.24
N SER A 136 4.02 -13.37 -12.30
CA SER A 136 4.02 -14.51 -11.39
C SER A 136 2.85 -14.43 -10.40
N VAL A 137 2.23 -15.58 -10.11
CA VAL A 137 1.15 -15.67 -9.11
C VAL A 137 1.63 -15.14 -7.76
N THR A 138 2.81 -15.58 -7.33
CA THR A 138 3.42 -15.17 -6.06
C THR A 138 3.63 -13.67 -5.99
N SER A 139 4.10 -13.01 -7.05
CA SER A 139 4.29 -11.56 -7.01
C SER A 139 2.98 -10.78 -7.00
N VAL A 140 1.94 -11.26 -7.71
CA VAL A 140 0.59 -10.68 -7.61
C VAL A 140 0.02 -10.83 -6.21
N HIS A 141 0.17 -12.01 -5.60
CA HIS A 141 -0.28 -12.26 -4.24
C HIS A 141 0.42 -11.36 -3.23
N ARG A 142 1.74 -11.22 -3.34
CA ARG A 142 2.56 -10.35 -2.49
C ARG A 142 2.11 -8.89 -2.53
N VAL A 143 1.87 -8.34 -3.72
CA VAL A 143 1.33 -6.98 -3.90
C VAL A 143 -0.06 -6.88 -3.28
N GLY A 144 -0.96 -7.81 -3.61
CA GLY A 144 -2.33 -7.76 -3.11
C GLY A 144 -2.47 -7.94 -1.61
N ILE A 145 -1.64 -8.79 -0.98
CA ILE A 145 -1.58 -8.96 0.48
C ILE A 145 -1.25 -7.63 1.16
N LEU A 146 -0.27 -6.89 0.65
CA LEU A 146 0.05 -5.58 1.19
C LEU A 146 -1.09 -4.58 0.94
N ASP A 147 -1.60 -4.49 -0.28
CA ASP A 147 -2.65 -3.52 -0.63
C ASP A 147 -3.95 -3.74 0.15
N VAL A 148 -4.31 -4.99 0.42
CA VAL A 148 -5.43 -5.35 1.30
C VAL A 148 -5.22 -4.78 2.69
N ARG A 149 -4.05 -4.99 3.31
CA ARG A 149 -3.74 -4.46 4.64
C ARG A 149 -3.80 -2.93 4.67
N LEU A 150 -3.31 -2.30 3.60
CA LEU A 150 -3.25 -0.85 3.50
C LEU A 150 -4.58 -0.20 3.10
N LEU A 151 -5.57 -0.98 2.65
CA LEU A 151 -6.77 -0.47 1.97
C LEU A 151 -6.39 0.57 0.91
N ASN A 152 -5.55 0.15 -0.04
CA ASN A 152 -5.06 1.03 -1.10
C ASN A 152 -6.18 1.44 -2.05
N ILE A 153 -6.43 2.74 -2.19
CA ILE A 153 -7.52 3.26 -3.03
C ILE A 153 -7.06 3.64 -4.45
N ASP A 154 -5.79 3.39 -4.78
CA ASP A 154 -5.20 3.76 -6.07
C ASP A 154 -4.16 2.74 -6.57
N ARG A 155 -4.36 1.44 -6.33
CA ARG A 155 -3.49 0.40 -6.94
C ARG A 155 -3.91 0.17 -8.38
N HIS A 156 -3.55 1.08 -9.28
CA HIS A 156 -3.69 0.88 -10.72
C HIS A 156 -2.43 0.24 -11.35
N ALA A 157 -2.53 -0.26 -12.58
CA ALA A 157 -1.44 -0.97 -13.26
C ALA A 157 -0.13 -0.14 -13.36
N GLY A 158 -0.25 1.17 -13.58
CA GLY A 158 0.89 2.10 -13.58
C GLY A 158 1.63 2.25 -12.24
N ASN A 159 1.03 1.82 -11.12
CA ASN A 159 1.65 1.83 -9.79
C ASN A 159 2.32 0.48 -9.47
N ILE A 160 2.45 -0.41 -10.45
CA ILE A 160 3.08 -1.72 -10.30
C ILE A 160 4.17 -1.84 -11.36
N LEU A 161 5.42 -1.77 -10.93
CA LEU A 161 6.56 -1.91 -11.83
C LEU A 161 6.84 -3.37 -12.13
N VAL A 162 7.36 -3.65 -13.33
CA VAL A 162 7.83 -4.98 -13.72
C VAL A 162 9.34 -5.03 -13.53
N LYS A 163 9.80 -5.95 -12.68
CA LYS A 163 11.22 -6.09 -12.36
C LYS A 163 11.99 -6.57 -13.59
N ASN A 164 13.08 -5.89 -13.89
CA ASN A 164 13.97 -6.31 -14.98
C ASN A 164 14.55 -7.71 -14.67
N PRO A 165 14.45 -8.68 -15.60
CA PRO A 165 15.13 -9.96 -15.43
C PRO A 165 16.65 -9.72 -15.34
N PRO A 166 17.38 -10.48 -14.51
CA PRO A 166 18.81 -10.30 -14.35
C PRO A 166 19.51 -10.43 -15.71
N THR A 167 20.31 -9.42 -16.06
CA THR A 167 21.16 -9.41 -17.26
C THR A 167 22.32 -10.39 -17.06
N SER A 168 22.08 -11.68 -17.25
CA SER A 168 23.14 -12.71 -17.21
C SER A 168 22.80 -13.92 -18.06
N GLY A 169 23.45 -14.01 -19.22
CA GLY A 169 23.70 -15.26 -19.94
C GLY A 169 22.72 -15.58 -21.06
N CYS A 170 23.25 -15.63 -22.28
CA CYS A 170 22.68 -16.21 -23.49
C CYS A 170 21.55 -17.23 -23.22
N ALA A 171 20.33 -16.92 -23.66
CA ALA A 171 19.31 -17.93 -23.87
C ALA A 171 19.78 -18.84 -25.02
N VAL A 172 20.56 -19.86 -24.67
CA VAL A 172 20.74 -21.04 -25.49
C VAL A 172 19.55 -21.95 -25.17
N ASP A 173 18.92 -22.43 -26.24
CA ASP A 173 17.76 -23.32 -26.32
C ASP A 173 16.36 -22.69 -26.20
N GLY A 174 15.63 -22.86 -27.32
CA GLY A 174 14.26 -22.41 -27.58
C GLY A 174 13.19 -23.15 -26.79
N SER A 175 13.29 -23.13 -25.46
CA SER A 175 12.18 -23.47 -24.57
C SER A 175 11.27 -22.24 -24.41
N THR A 176 10.12 -22.26 -25.10
CA THR A 176 9.18 -21.14 -25.26
C THR A 176 8.25 -20.93 -24.07
N SER A 177 8.80 -20.81 -22.85
CA SER A 177 8.10 -20.21 -21.72
C SER A 177 9.11 -19.34 -20.97
N ALA A 178 9.11 -18.05 -21.27
CA ALA A 178 9.86 -17.08 -20.48
C ALA A 178 9.35 -17.18 -19.03
N ALA A 179 10.28 -17.21 -18.07
CA ALA A 179 9.93 -17.24 -16.64
C ALA A 179 8.92 -16.12 -16.31
N PRO A 180 7.91 -16.37 -15.47
CA PRO A 180 6.99 -15.33 -15.03
C PRO A 180 7.74 -14.13 -14.45
N LEU A 181 7.25 -12.93 -14.76
CA LEU A 181 7.86 -11.67 -14.36
C LEU A 181 7.45 -11.31 -12.93
N GLU A 182 8.41 -10.80 -12.16
CA GLU A 182 8.21 -10.30 -10.80
C GLU A 182 7.81 -8.82 -10.82
N LEU A 183 7.06 -8.40 -9.80
CA LEU A 183 6.47 -7.07 -9.69
C LEU A 183 7.02 -6.33 -8.48
N VAL A 184 6.99 -5.00 -8.55
CA VAL A 184 7.37 -4.10 -7.45
C VAL A 184 6.30 -3.01 -7.32
N PRO A 185 5.55 -2.97 -6.20
CA PRO A 185 4.56 -1.92 -5.98
C PRO A 185 5.26 -0.61 -5.64
N ILE A 186 4.80 0.48 -6.22
CA ILE A 186 5.24 1.84 -5.94
C ILE A 186 4.03 2.73 -5.64
N ASP A 187 4.27 3.98 -5.28
CA ASP A 187 3.21 5.00 -5.11
C ASP A 187 2.08 4.59 -4.15
N HIS A 188 2.39 4.61 -2.85
CA HIS A 188 1.45 4.29 -1.78
C HIS A 188 0.84 5.55 -1.15
N GLY A 189 0.90 6.70 -1.83
CA GLY A 189 0.41 7.98 -1.29
C GLY A 189 -1.09 7.98 -0.97
N LEU A 190 -1.86 7.13 -1.66
CA LEU A 190 -3.32 6.97 -1.49
C LEU A 190 -3.66 5.62 -0.83
N CYS A 191 -2.94 5.23 0.21
CA CYS A 191 -3.29 4.11 1.08
C CYS A 191 -3.65 4.59 2.50
N LEU A 192 -4.13 3.71 3.38
CA LEU A 192 -4.48 4.02 4.77
C LEU A 192 -5.40 5.25 4.89
N PRO A 193 -6.63 5.18 4.35
CA PRO A 193 -7.59 6.26 4.46
C PRO A 193 -8.04 6.50 5.90
N GLU A 194 -8.75 7.60 6.18
CA GLU A 194 -9.27 7.91 7.52
C GLU A 194 -10.69 7.37 7.78
N LYS A 195 -11.31 6.87 6.72
CA LYS A 195 -12.63 6.24 6.69
C LYS A 195 -12.53 5.02 5.79
N LEU A 196 -13.39 4.03 6.01
CA LEU A 196 -13.54 2.99 5.00
C LEU A 196 -14.02 3.67 3.71
N ASP A 197 -13.24 3.51 2.67
CA ASP A 197 -13.57 3.94 1.32
C ASP A 197 -13.35 2.79 0.35
N ASP A 198 -13.85 2.97 -0.86
CA ASP A 198 -13.77 1.95 -1.89
C ASP A 198 -12.32 1.81 -2.39
N PRO A 199 -11.66 0.66 -2.18
CA PRO A 199 -10.33 0.46 -2.70
C PRO A 199 -10.34 0.28 -4.22
N TYR A 200 -9.21 0.58 -4.86
CA TYR A 200 -9.00 0.26 -6.27
C TYR A 200 -7.84 -0.73 -6.37
N PHE A 201 -8.15 -1.95 -6.81
CA PHE A 201 -7.20 -3.06 -6.93
C PHE A 201 -7.15 -3.57 -8.37
N GLU A 202 -6.18 -3.12 -9.16
CA GLU A 202 -5.98 -3.61 -10.53
C GLU A 202 -5.83 -5.14 -10.57
N TRP A 203 -5.09 -5.70 -9.62
CA TRP A 203 -4.83 -7.15 -9.55
C TRP A 203 -6.08 -7.98 -9.26
N LEU A 204 -7.18 -7.37 -8.81
CA LEU A 204 -8.44 -8.08 -8.56
C LEU A 204 -8.95 -8.76 -9.84
N HIS A 205 -8.70 -8.14 -10.99
CA HIS A 205 -9.15 -8.63 -12.29
C HIS A 205 -8.15 -9.56 -12.99
N TRP A 206 -7.02 -9.86 -12.36
CA TRP A 206 -5.99 -10.72 -12.93
C TRP A 206 -6.22 -12.19 -12.55
N PRO A 207 -6.09 -13.16 -13.48
CA PRO A 207 -6.34 -14.57 -13.18
C PRO A 207 -5.54 -15.15 -12.01
N GLN A 208 -4.38 -14.55 -11.73
CA GLN A 208 -3.51 -14.89 -10.61
C GLN A 208 -4.22 -14.73 -9.26
N SER A 209 -5.03 -13.68 -9.07
CA SER A 209 -5.69 -13.41 -7.78
C SER A 209 -6.71 -14.49 -7.40
N SER A 210 -7.25 -15.21 -8.39
CA SER A 210 -8.15 -16.36 -8.22
C SER A 210 -7.40 -17.68 -8.00
N ARG A 211 -6.09 -17.65 -7.74
CA ARG A 211 -5.32 -18.83 -7.34
C ARG A 211 -5.28 -18.91 -5.81
N PRO A 212 -5.25 -20.12 -5.22
CA PRO A 212 -5.05 -20.27 -3.78
C PRO A 212 -3.71 -19.68 -3.35
N PHE A 213 -3.67 -19.12 -2.14
CA PHE A 213 -2.40 -18.73 -1.52
C PHE A 213 -1.49 -19.95 -1.36
N SER A 214 -0.19 -19.75 -1.55
CA SER A 214 0.83 -20.75 -1.24
C SER A 214 1.01 -20.90 0.28
N GLY A 215 1.63 -22.00 0.73
CA GLY A 215 1.93 -22.19 2.14
C GLY A 215 2.76 -21.05 2.73
N ALA A 216 3.77 -20.58 1.99
CA ALA A 216 4.61 -19.45 2.41
C ALA A 216 3.82 -18.13 2.52
N GLU A 217 2.83 -17.91 1.65
CA GLU A 217 1.95 -16.73 1.73
C GLU A 217 1.01 -16.82 2.93
N LEU A 218 0.46 -18.01 3.21
CA LEU A 218 -0.38 -18.24 4.38
C LEU A 218 0.41 -18.09 5.69
N ASP A 219 1.63 -18.62 5.75
CA ASP A 219 2.52 -18.47 6.90
C ASP A 219 2.87 -17.00 7.14
N TYR A 220 3.17 -16.25 6.07
CA TYR A 220 3.40 -14.81 6.15
C TYR A 220 2.16 -14.08 6.70
N ILE A 221 0.98 -14.30 6.10
CA ILE A 221 -0.27 -13.67 6.54
C ILE A 221 -0.55 -13.97 8.02
N ALA A 222 -0.41 -15.23 8.43
CA ALA A 222 -0.65 -15.67 9.80
C ALA A 222 0.35 -15.06 10.81
N SER A 223 1.57 -14.72 10.37
CA SER A 223 2.61 -14.16 11.22
C SER A 223 2.44 -12.66 11.51
N LEU A 224 1.62 -11.95 10.72
CA LEU A 224 1.41 -10.51 10.89
C LEU A 224 0.76 -10.19 12.24
N ASP A 225 1.27 -9.15 12.92
CA ASP A 225 0.68 -8.67 14.18
C ASP A 225 0.15 -7.24 13.97
N PRO A 226 -1.18 -7.09 13.76
CA PRO A 226 -1.76 -5.79 13.45
C PRO A 226 -1.65 -4.78 14.60
N PHE A 227 -1.57 -5.24 15.85
CA PHE A 227 -1.47 -4.35 17.00
C PHE A 227 -0.05 -3.85 17.21
N LYS A 228 0.94 -4.72 17.00
CA LYS A 228 2.36 -4.33 16.98
C LYS A 228 2.68 -3.40 15.82
N ASP A 229 2.10 -3.65 14.65
CA ASP A 229 2.20 -2.74 13.50
C ASP A 229 1.59 -1.37 13.82
N ALA A 230 0.42 -1.34 14.48
CA ALA A 230 -0.22 -0.11 14.90
C ALA A 230 0.64 0.68 15.92
N GLU A 231 1.25 0.02 16.90
CA GLU A 231 2.19 0.65 17.84
C GLU A 231 3.41 1.23 17.12
N MET A 232 4.03 0.46 16.24
CA MET A 232 5.17 0.90 15.43
C MET A 232 4.84 2.15 14.61
N LEU A 233 3.67 2.20 13.96
CA LEU A 233 3.27 3.38 13.20
C LEU A 233 3.01 4.61 14.07
N ARG A 234 2.45 4.45 15.28
CA ARG A 234 2.26 5.58 16.22
C ARG A 234 3.60 6.15 16.67
N GLU A 235 4.61 5.30 16.82
CA GLU A 235 5.96 5.71 17.23
C GLU A 235 6.75 6.35 16.08
N GLU A 236 6.83 5.69 14.93
CA GLU A 236 7.62 6.15 13.77
C GLU A 236 6.93 7.30 13.01
N LEU A 237 5.59 7.33 12.98
CA LEU A 237 4.80 8.28 12.19
C LEU A 237 3.69 8.93 13.04
N PRO A 238 4.02 9.73 14.08
CA PRO A 238 3.03 10.29 15.01
C PRO A 238 2.00 11.24 14.39
N SER A 239 2.20 11.68 13.14
CA SER A 239 1.25 12.50 12.37
C SER A 239 0.27 11.68 11.52
N LEU A 240 0.49 10.36 11.39
CA LEU A 240 -0.49 9.44 10.81
C LEU A 240 -1.67 9.33 11.77
N THR A 241 -2.89 9.40 11.26
CA THR A 241 -4.07 9.52 12.11
C THR A 241 -4.49 8.17 12.68
N GLU A 242 -5.03 8.18 13.90
CA GLU A 242 -5.55 6.99 14.56
C GLU A 242 -6.62 6.24 13.73
N PRO A 243 -7.57 6.89 13.01
CA PRO A 243 -8.46 6.19 12.08
C PRO A 243 -7.73 5.37 11.02
N ALA A 244 -6.64 5.89 10.45
CA ALA A 244 -5.85 5.20 9.43
C ALA A 244 -5.13 3.97 10.00
N ILE A 245 -4.59 4.09 11.21
CA ILE A 245 -3.97 2.97 11.94
C ILE A 245 -5.00 1.89 12.31
N ARG A 246 -6.22 2.28 12.65
CA ARG A 246 -7.33 1.35 12.90
C ARG A 246 -7.80 0.65 11.64
N ILE A 247 -7.80 1.33 10.49
CA ILE A 247 -8.07 0.69 9.19
C ILE A 247 -7.05 -0.39 8.88
N LEU A 248 -5.76 -0.13 9.09
CA LEU A 248 -4.72 -1.17 8.97
C LEU A 248 -5.04 -2.40 9.84
N THR A 249 -5.42 -2.15 11.09
CA THR A 249 -5.73 -3.21 12.07
C THR A 249 -6.90 -4.07 11.58
N VAL A 250 -8.02 -3.43 11.21
CA VAL A 250 -9.22 -4.10 10.67
C VAL A 250 -8.89 -4.91 9.41
N CYS A 251 -8.19 -4.30 8.45
CA CYS A 251 -7.91 -4.94 7.17
C CYS A 251 -6.93 -6.12 7.31
N THR A 252 -5.96 -6.00 8.22
CA THR A 252 -5.03 -7.11 8.52
C THR A 252 -5.75 -8.27 9.21
N VAL A 253 -6.62 -8.01 10.19
CA VAL A 253 -7.45 -9.05 10.83
C VAL A 253 -8.39 -9.69 9.82
N PHE A 254 -9.04 -8.90 8.96
CA PHE A 254 -9.89 -9.39 7.89
C PHE A 254 -9.14 -10.33 6.95
N LEU A 255 -7.96 -9.92 6.46
CA LEU A 255 -7.07 -10.73 5.62
C LEU A 255 -6.70 -12.05 6.29
N GLN A 256 -6.27 -12.01 7.55
CA GLN A 256 -5.86 -13.21 8.29
C GLN A 256 -7.01 -14.21 8.44
N ARG A 257 -8.19 -13.72 8.82
CA ARG A 257 -9.37 -14.58 9.03
C ARG A 257 -9.91 -15.11 7.70
N ALA A 258 -9.89 -14.32 6.64
CA ALA A 258 -10.31 -14.74 5.30
C ALA A 258 -9.37 -15.78 4.69
N ALA A 259 -8.05 -15.55 4.78
CA ALA A 259 -7.04 -16.49 4.29
C ALA A 259 -7.09 -17.82 5.06
N ALA A 260 -7.24 -17.77 6.40
CA ALA A 260 -7.45 -18.97 7.23
C ALA A 260 -8.75 -19.71 6.90
N ALA A 261 -9.78 -18.99 6.44
CA ALA A 261 -11.01 -19.59 5.93
C ALA A 261 -10.85 -20.18 4.51
N GLY A 262 -9.69 -20.01 3.85
CA GLY A 262 -9.42 -20.55 2.52
C GLY A 262 -9.94 -19.69 1.37
N LEU A 263 -10.27 -18.42 1.62
CA LEU A 263 -10.58 -17.46 0.55
C LEU A 263 -9.30 -17.09 -0.22
N CYS A 264 -9.40 -16.96 -1.54
CA CYS A 264 -8.29 -16.48 -2.36
C CYS A 264 -8.22 -14.95 -2.37
N LEU A 265 -7.15 -14.40 -2.95
CA LEU A 265 -6.96 -12.95 -3.00
C LEU A 265 -8.12 -12.24 -3.73
N ALA A 266 -8.66 -12.84 -4.80
CA ALA A 266 -9.80 -12.29 -5.52
C ALA A 266 -11.07 -12.23 -4.65
N ASP A 267 -11.33 -13.28 -3.85
CA ASP A 267 -12.49 -13.29 -2.95
C ASP A 267 -12.40 -12.18 -1.91
N ILE A 268 -11.20 -11.97 -1.36
CA ILE A 268 -10.91 -10.96 -0.36
C ILE A 268 -11.08 -9.56 -0.97
N GLY A 269 -10.46 -9.31 -2.13
CA GLY A 269 -10.58 -8.02 -2.82
C GLY A 269 -12.02 -7.69 -3.19
N ASP A 270 -12.77 -8.67 -3.70
CA ASP A 270 -14.19 -8.51 -4.04
C ASP A 270 -15.05 -8.14 -2.82
N MET A 271 -14.80 -8.77 -1.66
CA MET A 271 -15.49 -8.40 -0.41
C MET A 271 -15.15 -6.99 0.08
N MET A 272 -14.03 -6.42 -0.36
CA MET A 272 -13.59 -5.08 0.05
C MET A 272 -14.06 -3.98 -0.91
N THR A 273 -14.24 -4.29 -2.19
CA THR A 273 -14.71 -3.37 -3.23
C THR A 273 -16.23 -3.26 -3.26
N ARG A 274 -16.77 -2.08 -3.58
CA ARG A 274 -18.22 -1.89 -3.76
C ARG A 274 -18.66 -2.45 -5.13
N GLU A 275 -19.83 -3.07 -5.16
CA GLU A 275 -20.45 -3.46 -6.44
C GLU A 275 -20.96 -2.21 -7.17
N PHE A 276 -20.57 -2.06 -8.44
CA PHE A 276 -21.15 -1.05 -9.32
C PHE A 276 -22.58 -1.46 -9.73
N SER A 277 -23.57 -1.11 -8.89
CA SER A 277 -24.98 -1.20 -9.27
C SER A 277 -25.50 0.17 -9.72
N SER A 278 -26.26 0.21 -10.82
CA SER A 278 -26.85 1.46 -11.34
C SER A 278 -27.97 2.03 -10.48
N ALA A 279 -28.32 1.37 -9.37
CA ALA A 279 -29.52 1.67 -8.59
C ALA A 279 -29.24 2.29 -7.20
N GLU A 280 -28.06 2.08 -6.61
CA GLU A 280 -27.61 2.73 -5.37
C GLU A 280 -26.12 2.40 -5.11
N GLU A 281 -25.33 3.36 -4.58
CA GLU A 281 -23.99 3.09 -4.04
C GLU A 281 -24.12 2.25 -2.77
N GLY A 282 -23.99 0.92 -2.92
CA GLY A 282 -23.99 -0.01 -1.80
C GLY A 282 -22.67 0.00 -1.02
N LEU A 283 -22.72 -0.43 0.24
CA LEU A 283 -21.52 -0.74 1.02
C LEU A 283 -20.87 -2.01 0.46
N SER A 284 -19.54 -2.09 0.48
CA SER A 284 -18.86 -3.38 0.29
C SER A 284 -19.18 -4.34 1.44
N ALA A 285 -18.88 -5.62 1.28
CA ALA A 285 -19.11 -6.60 2.35
C ALA A 285 -18.30 -6.23 3.61
N LEU A 286 -17.04 -5.80 3.46
CA LEU A 286 -16.22 -5.31 4.57
C LEU A 286 -16.87 -4.08 5.25
N GLU A 287 -17.33 -3.11 4.48
CA GLU A 287 -17.99 -1.91 5.02
C GLU A 287 -19.28 -2.26 5.78
N ALA A 288 -20.09 -3.18 5.25
CA ALA A 288 -21.31 -3.65 5.89
C ALA A 288 -21.04 -4.38 7.21
N LEU A 289 -19.99 -5.22 7.25
CA LEU A 289 -19.55 -5.92 8.46
C LEU A 289 -19.08 -4.93 9.53
N CYS A 290 -18.25 -3.97 9.15
CA CYS A 290 -17.79 -2.91 10.04
C CYS A 290 -18.96 -2.08 10.55
N LYS A 291 -19.89 -1.68 9.67
CA LYS A 291 -21.07 -0.91 10.06
C LYS A 291 -21.93 -1.69 11.07
N LYS A 292 -22.18 -2.97 10.83
CA LYS A 292 -22.95 -3.82 11.74
C LYS A 292 -22.29 -3.98 13.11
N ALA A 293 -20.95 -4.04 13.15
CA ALA A 293 -20.21 -4.08 14.40
C ALA A 293 -20.32 -2.74 15.16
N VAL A 294 -20.15 -1.60 14.47
CA VAL A 294 -20.33 -0.27 15.08
C VAL A 294 -21.76 -0.05 15.58
N ASP A 295 -22.77 -0.39 14.78
CA ASP A 295 -24.19 -0.23 15.12
C ASP A 295 -24.60 -1.06 16.35
N SER A 296 -23.83 -2.10 16.70
CA SER A 296 -24.07 -2.89 17.91
C SER A 296 -23.58 -2.23 19.20
N ILE A 297 -22.77 -1.18 19.07
CA ILE A 297 -22.14 -0.44 20.17
C ILE A 297 -22.74 0.96 20.27
N ASP A 298 -22.99 1.61 19.12
CA ASP A 298 -23.57 2.94 19.03
C ASP A 298 -24.73 3.00 18.01
N THR A 299 -25.91 3.40 18.49
CA THR A 299 -27.14 3.48 17.70
C THR A 299 -27.22 4.70 16.76
N GLN A 300 -26.27 5.64 16.81
CA GLN A 300 -26.25 6.86 15.97
C GLN A 300 -25.05 6.92 15.00
N SER A 301 -24.60 5.78 14.48
CA SER A 301 -23.42 5.75 13.60
C SER A 301 -23.65 6.46 12.24
N PRO A 302 -22.63 7.16 11.69
CA PRO A 302 -22.70 7.79 10.39
C PRO A 302 -22.87 6.77 9.24
N LYS A 303 -23.33 7.24 8.07
CA LYS A 303 -23.47 6.39 6.86
C LYS A 303 -22.17 5.69 6.45
N ARG A 304 -21.02 6.37 6.59
CA ARG A 304 -19.68 5.80 6.36
C ARG A 304 -18.96 5.61 7.68
N VAL A 305 -18.36 4.44 7.86
CA VAL A 305 -17.65 4.08 9.09
C VAL A 305 -16.32 4.84 9.16
N SER A 306 -16.13 5.58 10.26
CA SER A 306 -14.84 6.09 10.67
C SER A 306 -14.53 5.58 12.07
N PHE A 307 -13.35 5.00 12.24
CA PHE A 307 -12.97 4.48 13.54
C PHE A 307 -12.40 5.53 14.49
N GLY A 308 -12.26 6.80 14.06
CA GLY A 308 -11.68 7.87 14.89
C GLY A 308 -12.51 8.27 16.09
N VAL A 309 -13.82 8.01 16.04
CA VAL A 309 -14.76 8.41 17.11
C VAL A 309 -14.85 7.38 18.23
N LEU A 310 -14.38 6.15 18.01
CA LEU A 310 -14.48 5.09 19.01
C LEU A 310 -13.43 5.30 20.11
N GLY A 311 -13.86 5.36 21.37
CA GLY A 311 -12.99 5.27 22.53
C GLY A 311 -12.24 3.94 22.59
N GLY A 312 -11.31 3.80 23.54
CA GLY A 312 -10.51 2.58 23.69
C GLY A 312 -11.37 1.33 23.97
N GLU A 313 -12.33 1.43 24.89
CA GLU A 313 -13.25 0.32 25.23
C GLU A 313 -14.19 -0.02 24.06
N GLU A 314 -14.72 1.02 23.39
CA GLU A 314 -15.58 0.86 22.21
C GLU A 314 -14.83 0.22 21.04
N TRP A 315 -13.54 0.54 20.86
CA TRP A 315 -12.69 -0.07 19.85
C TRP A 315 -12.48 -1.57 20.10
N VAL A 316 -12.24 -1.97 21.36
CA VAL A 316 -12.10 -3.39 21.73
C VAL A 316 -13.41 -4.14 21.49
N ALA A 317 -14.54 -3.59 21.95
CA ALA A 317 -15.86 -4.17 21.71
C ALA A 317 -16.18 -4.27 20.20
N PHE A 318 -15.76 -3.28 19.40
CA PHE A 318 -15.91 -3.29 17.96
C PHE A 318 -15.13 -4.44 17.33
N MET A 319 -13.85 -4.61 17.69
CA MET A 319 -13.01 -5.69 17.14
C MET A 319 -13.57 -7.07 17.49
N GLU A 320 -14.00 -7.28 18.74
CA GLU A 320 -14.64 -8.53 19.16
C GLU A 320 -15.89 -8.81 18.32
N LYS A 321 -16.75 -7.80 18.11
CA LYS A 321 -17.96 -7.98 17.33
C LYS A 321 -17.67 -8.21 15.86
N PHE A 322 -16.74 -7.46 15.30
CA PHE A 322 -16.31 -7.58 13.91
C PHE A 322 -15.85 -9.01 13.63
N GLU A 323 -14.95 -9.55 14.45
CA GLU A 323 -14.44 -10.92 14.29
C GLU A 323 -15.56 -11.99 14.40
N GLN A 324 -16.54 -11.81 15.28
CA GLN A 324 -17.71 -12.71 15.36
C GLN A 324 -18.55 -12.73 14.09
N LEU A 325 -18.58 -11.64 13.32
CA LEU A 325 -19.36 -11.53 12.09
C LEU A 325 -18.65 -12.16 10.88
N LEU A 326 -17.33 -12.39 10.94
CA LEU A 326 -16.54 -12.85 9.80
C LEU A 326 -16.86 -14.29 9.33
N PRO A 327 -16.91 -15.32 10.21
CA PRO A 327 -17.12 -16.70 9.77
C PRO A 327 -18.37 -16.90 8.90
N PRO A 328 -19.58 -16.43 9.28
CA PRO A 328 -20.75 -16.61 8.43
C PRO A 328 -20.61 -15.85 7.10
N ALA A 329 -20.02 -14.65 7.09
CA ALA A 329 -19.82 -13.88 5.87
C ALA A 329 -18.88 -14.59 4.87
N PHE A 330 -17.82 -15.24 5.36
CA PHE A 330 -16.92 -16.01 4.51
C PHE A 330 -17.57 -17.27 3.97
N GLU A 331 -18.39 -17.97 4.77
CA GLU A 331 -19.16 -19.10 4.26
C GLU A 331 -20.18 -18.67 3.20
N ASP A 332 -20.81 -17.51 3.36
CA ASP A 332 -21.73 -16.94 2.37
C ASP A 332 -20.98 -16.64 1.05
N LYS A 333 -19.79 -16.03 1.13
CA LYS A 333 -18.93 -15.75 -0.03
C LYS A 333 -18.54 -17.03 -0.79
N LYS A 334 -18.11 -18.09 -0.07
CA LYS A 334 -17.77 -19.38 -0.69
C LYS A 334 -18.95 -20.02 -1.40
N ARG A 335 -20.15 -19.97 -0.79
CA ARG A 335 -21.37 -20.52 -1.40
C ARG A 335 -21.75 -19.74 -2.66
N GLY A 336 -21.62 -18.42 -2.66
CA GLY A 336 -21.84 -17.58 -3.84
C GLY A 336 -20.89 -17.92 -5.00
N ALA A 337 -19.60 -18.11 -4.71
CA ALA A 337 -18.61 -18.52 -5.71
C ALA A 337 -18.88 -19.91 -6.30
N GLY A 338 -19.37 -20.85 -5.48
CA GLY A 338 -19.73 -22.20 -5.94
C GLY A 338 -20.97 -22.28 -6.84
N VAL A 339 -21.87 -21.29 -6.79
CA VAL A 339 -23.06 -21.22 -7.67
C VAL A 339 -22.72 -20.62 -9.04
N ALA A 340 -21.72 -19.73 -9.12
CA ALA A 340 -21.30 -19.11 -10.39
C ALA A 340 -20.46 -20.04 -11.30
N LEU A 341 -19.99 -21.17 -10.78
CA LEU A 341 -19.15 -22.15 -11.50
C LEU A 341 -19.92 -23.40 -11.99
N ASN A 342 -21.25 -23.44 -11.81
CA ASN A 342 -22.15 -24.48 -12.32
C ASN A 342 -23.13 -23.90 -13.35
#